data_AF-A0A2Y9J4A2-F1
#
_entry.id   AF-A0A2Y9J4A2-F1
#
_cell.length_a   1.000
_cell.length_b   1.000
_cell.length_c   1.000
_cell.angle_alpha   90.00
_cell.angle_beta   90.00
_cell.angle_gamma   90.00
#
_symmetry.space_group_name_H-M   'P 1'
#
loop_
_entity.id
_entity.type
_entity.pdbx_description
1 polymer ?
#
loop_
_entity_poly.entity_id
_entity_poly.type
_entity_poly.pdbx_seq_one_letter_code
_entity_poly.pdbx_strand_id
1 'polypeptide(L)'
;MDGKAQDSSRGLPRRAVPPAMGLLLSMALMNALLYLCLDWFFIAPPHSTPGSTHCPHGHFRMGQMKNCSPWLSCEELRTEVRQLKRVGEGAVKRVFLSEWKERKVALSRLSRLEMKEDFLHGLEMLKGLQSKHVVTLLGFCEDDNTILTEYHPLGSLSSLEATLNLSKYQNVNTWQHRLQLAMDYVSIINYLHHSPLGTRVMCDSNDLPKTLSQYLLTSNFSLVVNDLDALPLVNHSSGTLVKCGHRELHGDFVAPEQLWPYGEDTPFDDDLMPSYDEKIDIWKIPDVSSFLLGHVEGSDMVRFHLFDIHKACKSQTPAERPTAQDILDTYKKVLNLLRDTMVSQTREML
;
A
#
# COMPACT_ATOMS: atom_id res chain seq x y z
N MET A 1 42.80 -89.64 -25.88
CA MET A 1 44.08 -89.09 -25.42
C MET A 1 43.81 -87.78 -24.72
N ASP A 2 43.94 -87.85 -23.40
CA ASP A 2 44.30 -86.83 -22.41
C ASP A 2 43.94 -85.36 -22.60
N GLY A 3 43.25 -84.86 -21.58
CA GLY A 3 43.18 -83.44 -21.22
C GLY A 3 42.89 -83.30 -19.73
N LYS A 4 43.97 -83.28 -18.94
CA LYS A 4 43.96 -82.96 -17.50
C LYS A 4 44.20 -81.46 -17.36
N ALA A 5 43.35 -80.74 -16.61
CA ALA A 5 43.76 -79.66 -15.71
C ALA A 5 42.52 -79.06 -15.02
N GLN A 6 42.56 -79.06 -13.69
CA GLN A 6 41.67 -78.34 -12.80
C GLN A 6 42.58 -77.51 -11.89
N ASP A 7 42.27 -76.21 -11.74
CA ASP A 7 42.21 -75.40 -10.49
C ASP A 7 42.37 -73.90 -10.85
N SER A 8 41.27 -73.15 -10.95
CA SER A 8 40.62 -72.28 -9.96
C SER A 8 41.32 -70.94 -9.62
N SER A 9 40.56 -69.87 -9.83
CA SER A 9 40.71 -68.56 -9.19
C SER A 9 39.31 -67.96 -9.09
N ARG A 10 38.82 -67.81 -7.85
CA ARG A 10 37.48 -67.29 -7.51
C ARG A 10 37.48 -65.77 -7.51
N GLY A 11 36.65 -65.13 -8.34
CA GLY A 11 36.21 -63.74 -8.19
C GLY A 11 34.84 -63.65 -7.50
N LEU A 12 34.67 -62.70 -6.58
CA LEU A 12 33.42 -62.48 -5.83
C LEU A 12 32.23 -62.11 -6.76
N PRO A 13 31.01 -62.60 -6.49
CA PRO A 13 29.83 -62.28 -7.29
C PRO A 13 29.28 -60.88 -6.98
N ARG A 14 29.04 -60.08 -8.03
CA ARG A 14 28.32 -58.81 -7.97
C ARG A 14 26.92 -59.03 -7.38
N ARG A 15 26.60 -58.35 -6.28
CA ARG A 15 25.23 -58.26 -5.74
C ARG A 15 24.32 -57.61 -6.78
N ALA A 16 23.44 -58.39 -7.38
CA ALA A 16 22.36 -57.88 -8.20
C ALA A 16 21.33 -57.18 -7.31
N VAL A 17 21.09 -55.89 -7.59
CA VAL A 17 20.04 -55.11 -6.91
C VAL A 17 18.67 -55.64 -7.36
N PRO A 18 17.73 -55.91 -6.44
CA PRO A 18 16.40 -56.39 -6.81
C PRO A 18 15.70 -55.40 -7.76
N PRO A 19 15.04 -55.87 -8.83
CA PRO A 19 14.41 -55.00 -9.82
C PRO A 19 13.37 -54.03 -9.23
N ALA A 20 12.73 -54.40 -8.11
CA ALA A 20 11.81 -53.54 -7.37
C ALA A 20 12.48 -52.28 -6.77
N MET A 21 13.76 -52.37 -6.40
CA MET A 21 14.50 -51.25 -5.81
C MET A 21 14.89 -50.22 -6.88
N GLY A 22 15.13 -50.66 -8.12
CA GLY A 22 15.31 -49.78 -9.27
C GLY A 22 14.04 -49.02 -9.64
N LEU A 23 12.88 -49.67 -9.55
CA LEU A 23 11.57 -49.06 -9.79
C LEU A 23 11.18 -48.01 -8.74
N LEU A 24 11.52 -48.25 -7.47
CA LEU A 24 11.29 -47.26 -6.40
C LEU A 24 12.20 -46.02 -6.58
N LEU A 25 13.45 -46.24 -6.98
CA LEU A 25 14.39 -45.15 -7.24
C LEU A 25 13.94 -44.31 -8.45
N SER A 26 13.44 -44.95 -9.51
CA SER A 26 12.94 -44.24 -10.69
C SER A 26 11.68 -43.43 -10.38
N MET A 27 10.73 -43.96 -9.60
CA MET A 27 9.58 -43.19 -9.14
C MET A 27 9.98 -42.00 -8.28
N ALA A 28 10.93 -42.17 -7.35
CA ALA A 28 11.41 -41.08 -6.50
C ALA A 28 12.09 -39.97 -7.32
N LEU A 29 12.91 -40.34 -8.31
CA LEU A 29 13.54 -39.39 -9.23
C LEU A 29 12.53 -38.64 -10.10
N MET A 30 11.53 -39.35 -10.64
CA MET A 30 10.46 -38.73 -11.42
C MET A 30 9.61 -37.78 -10.57
N ASN A 31 9.33 -38.12 -9.31
CA ASN A 31 8.61 -37.25 -8.40
C ASN A 31 9.44 -36.02 -8.01
N ALA A 32 10.74 -36.18 -7.75
CA ALA A 32 11.65 -35.07 -7.49
C ALA A 32 11.79 -34.14 -8.71
N LEU A 33 11.87 -34.69 -9.92
CA LEU A 33 11.84 -33.90 -11.16
C LEU A 33 10.50 -33.18 -11.35
N LEU A 34 9.39 -33.80 -10.97
CA LEU A 34 8.08 -33.16 -10.99
C LEU A 34 8.03 -31.99 -10.01
N TYR A 35 8.53 -32.15 -8.78
CA TYR A 35 8.62 -31.07 -7.80
C TYR A 35 9.54 -29.93 -8.28
N LEU A 36 10.70 -30.25 -8.86
CA LEU A 36 11.62 -29.25 -9.41
C LEU A 36 11.02 -28.52 -10.62
N CYS A 37 10.30 -29.23 -11.50
CA CYS A 37 9.54 -28.61 -12.58
C CYS A 37 8.42 -27.72 -12.06
N LEU A 38 7.64 -28.19 -11.08
CA LEU A 38 6.57 -27.41 -10.47
C LEU A 38 7.14 -26.16 -9.79
N ASP A 39 8.23 -26.25 -9.03
CA ASP A 39 8.93 -25.10 -8.47
C ASP A 39 9.42 -24.14 -9.56
N TRP A 40 9.96 -24.64 -10.68
CA TRP A 40 10.33 -23.80 -11.81
C TRP A 40 9.13 -23.10 -12.47
N PHE A 41 7.99 -23.79 -12.59
CA PHE A 41 6.75 -23.23 -13.15
C PHE A 41 6.03 -22.28 -12.18
N PHE A 42 6.22 -22.41 -10.86
CA PHE A 42 5.62 -21.55 -9.85
C PHE A 42 6.54 -20.38 -9.40
N ILE A 43 7.85 -20.45 -9.64
CA ILE A 43 8.83 -19.40 -9.23
C ILE A 43 9.30 -18.54 -10.42
N ALA A 44 9.05 -18.93 -11.67
CA ALA A 44 9.24 -18.04 -12.81
C ALA A 44 7.96 -17.21 -13.06
N PRO A 45 7.90 -15.91 -12.72
CA PRO A 45 6.84 -15.08 -13.26
C PRO A 45 6.97 -15.13 -14.79
N PRO A 46 5.86 -15.28 -15.54
CA PRO A 46 5.94 -15.11 -16.98
C PRO A 46 6.57 -13.75 -17.23
N HIS A 47 7.68 -13.72 -17.97
CA HIS A 47 8.21 -12.51 -18.57
C HIS A 47 7.15 -11.99 -19.55
N SER A 48 6.13 -11.33 -19.03
CA SER A 48 5.29 -10.43 -19.79
C SER A 48 6.18 -9.26 -20.17
N THR A 49 6.43 -9.13 -21.46
CA THR A 49 6.80 -7.86 -22.10
C THR A 49 6.00 -6.73 -21.45
N PRO A 50 6.61 -5.59 -21.10
CA PRO A 50 5.91 -4.50 -20.41
C PRO A 50 5.02 -3.77 -21.41
N GLY A 51 3.88 -4.37 -21.75
CA GLY A 51 2.72 -3.64 -22.22
C GLY A 51 2.27 -2.73 -21.07
N SER A 52 2.04 -1.45 -21.37
CA SER A 52 1.56 -0.41 -20.45
C SER A 52 0.83 -1.00 -19.24
N THR A 53 1.48 -0.98 -18.06
CA THR A 53 0.89 -1.45 -16.80
C THR A 53 -0.34 -0.63 -16.39
N HIS A 54 -0.54 0.53 -17.03
CA HIS A 54 -1.55 1.52 -16.71
C HIS A 54 -2.64 1.55 -17.78
N CYS A 55 -3.90 1.66 -17.34
CA CYS A 55 -5.01 1.91 -18.23
C CYS A 55 -5.01 3.38 -18.67
N PRO A 56 -5.51 3.68 -19.89
CA PRO A 56 -5.72 5.07 -20.29
C PRO A 56 -6.73 5.74 -19.35
N HIS A 57 -6.67 7.07 -19.26
CA HIS A 57 -7.63 7.84 -18.47
C HIS A 57 -9.08 7.50 -18.87
N GLY A 58 -9.97 7.43 -17.88
CA GLY A 58 -11.35 7.00 -18.09
C GLY A 58 -11.55 5.48 -18.18
N HIS A 59 -10.49 4.68 -17.99
CA HIS A 59 -10.55 3.23 -18.01
C HIS A 59 -9.91 2.62 -16.76
N PHE A 60 -10.31 1.40 -16.45
CA PHE A 60 -9.80 0.63 -15.32
C PHE A 60 -9.50 -0.82 -15.70
N ARG A 61 -8.70 -1.46 -14.86
CA ARG A 61 -8.44 -2.90 -14.88
C ARG A 61 -8.28 -3.36 -13.44
N MET A 62 -9.02 -4.39 -13.03
CA MET A 62 -8.94 -4.95 -11.69
C MET A 62 -8.80 -6.46 -11.68
N GLY A 63 -8.08 -7.00 -10.68
CA GLY A 63 -7.80 -8.42 -10.54
C GLY A 63 -7.25 -9.04 -11.83
N GLN A 64 -7.88 -10.14 -12.29
CA GLN A 64 -7.43 -10.90 -13.47
C GLN A 64 -7.96 -10.38 -14.82
N MET A 65 -8.46 -9.14 -14.89
CA MET A 65 -8.88 -8.56 -16.17
C MET A 65 -7.67 -8.43 -17.11
N LYS A 66 -7.79 -8.94 -18.35
CA LYS A 66 -6.71 -8.84 -19.36
C LYS A 66 -6.65 -7.46 -20.00
N ASN A 67 -7.82 -6.88 -20.29
CA ASN A 67 -7.97 -5.61 -20.97
C ASN A 67 -8.52 -4.55 -20.01
N CYS A 68 -8.22 -3.28 -20.30
CA CYS A 68 -8.87 -2.15 -19.64
C CYS A 68 -10.31 -2.02 -20.14
N SER A 69 -11.23 -1.64 -19.24
CA SER A 69 -12.64 -1.33 -19.55
C SER A 69 -12.91 0.13 -19.20
N PRO A 70 -13.80 0.84 -19.92
CA PRO A 70 -14.19 2.20 -19.58
C PRO A 70 -14.85 2.22 -18.19
N TRP A 71 -14.78 3.36 -17.49
CA TRP A 71 -15.53 3.55 -16.25
C TRP A 71 -17.03 3.34 -16.46
N LEU A 72 -17.65 2.62 -15.53
CA LEU A 72 -19.06 2.29 -15.58
C LEU A 72 -19.93 3.55 -15.40
N SER A 73 -20.97 3.64 -16.23
CA SER A 73 -21.96 4.69 -16.26
C SER A 73 -23.04 4.54 -15.16
N CYS A 74 -23.88 5.57 -14.99
CA CYS A 74 -25.05 5.51 -14.12
C CYS A 74 -25.97 4.29 -14.41
N GLU A 75 -26.21 3.98 -15.69
CA GLU A 75 -27.07 2.86 -16.07
C GLU A 75 -26.48 1.52 -15.62
N GLU A 76 -25.18 1.31 -15.84
CA GLU A 76 -24.47 0.10 -15.41
C GLU A 76 -24.40 0.00 -13.88
N LEU A 77 -24.17 1.11 -13.18
CA LEU A 77 -24.19 1.14 -11.71
C LEU A 77 -25.58 0.76 -11.16
N ARG A 78 -26.66 1.19 -11.80
CA ARG A 78 -28.04 0.89 -11.37
C ARG A 78 -28.48 -0.54 -11.68
N THR A 79 -27.99 -1.12 -12.77
CA THR A 79 -28.49 -2.41 -13.30
C THR A 79 -27.56 -3.59 -13.04
N GLU A 80 -26.24 -3.37 -13.00
CA GLU A 80 -25.23 -4.44 -12.91
C GLU A 80 -24.57 -4.55 -11.52
N VAL A 81 -24.67 -3.52 -10.66
CA VAL A 81 -24.03 -3.52 -9.34
C VAL A 81 -25.01 -3.94 -8.25
N ARG A 82 -24.77 -5.11 -7.65
CA ARG A 82 -25.55 -5.61 -6.53
C ARG A 82 -24.92 -5.20 -5.19
N GLN A 83 -25.59 -4.33 -4.46
CA GLN A 83 -25.17 -3.97 -3.10
C GLN A 83 -25.33 -5.17 -2.15
N LEU A 84 -24.31 -5.44 -1.33
CA LEU A 84 -24.33 -6.50 -0.32
C LEU A 84 -24.47 -5.89 1.08
N LYS A 85 -23.35 -5.67 1.79
CA LYS A 85 -23.35 -5.20 3.19
C LYS A 85 -22.59 -3.89 3.34
N ARG A 86 -23.00 -3.07 4.32
CA ARG A 86 -22.23 -1.88 4.73
C ARG A 86 -20.91 -2.32 5.36
N VAL A 87 -19.80 -1.72 4.94
CA VAL A 87 -18.44 -2.02 5.42
C VAL A 87 -17.73 -0.80 6.00
N GLY A 88 -18.23 0.40 5.73
CA GLY A 88 -17.68 1.63 6.29
C GLY A 88 -18.71 2.74 6.28
N GLU A 89 -18.53 3.71 7.17
CA GLU A 89 -19.31 4.93 7.26
C GLU A 89 -18.41 6.05 7.78
N GLY A 90 -18.36 7.14 7.04
CA GLY A 90 -17.67 8.37 7.39
C GLY A 90 -18.60 9.57 7.27
N ALA A 91 -18.06 10.76 7.51
CA ALA A 91 -18.83 12.01 7.45
C ALA A 91 -19.46 12.23 6.07
N VAL A 92 -18.72 11.96 4.99
CA VAL A 92 -19.13 12.22 3.58
C VAL A 92 -19.74 10.98 2.91
N LYS A 93 -19.26 9.77 3.24
CA LYS A 93 -19.55 8.54 2.48
C LYS A 93 -20.05 7.40 3.36
N ARG A 94 -21.05 6.68 2.88
CA ARG A 94 -21.40 5.31 3.33
C ARG A 94 -20.89 4.31 2.31
N VAL A 95 -20.09 3.35 2.76
CA VAL A 95 -19.40 2.39 1.89
C VAL A 95 -20.01 1.01 2.04
N PHE A 96 -20.39 0.42 0.91
CA PHE A 96 -21.00 -0.90 0.84
C PHE A 96 -20.14 -1.85 0.01
N LEU A 97 -19.79 -3.00 0.59
CA LEU A 97 -19.34 -4.14 -0.19
C LEU A 97 -20.46 -4.50 -1.16
N SER A 98 -20.11 -4.58 -2.43
CA SER A 98 -21.02 -4.84 -3.54
C SER A 98 -20.39 -5.84 -4.50
N GLU A 99 -21.15 -6.26 -5.50
CA GLU A 99 -20.71 -7.20 -6.52
C GLU A 99 -21.06 -6.71 -7.92
N TRP A 100 -20.09 -6.78 -8.82
CA TRP A 100 -20.24 -6.48 -10.25
C TRP A 100 -19.54 -7.58 -11.06
N LYS A 101 -20.28 -8.28 -11.93
CA LYS A 101 -19.77 -9.40 -12.74
C LYS A 101 -18.92 -10.40 -11.93
N GLU A 102 -19.48 -10.86 -10.80
CA GLU A 102 -18.85 -11.79 -9.84
C GLU A 102 -17.60 -11.26 -9.11
N ARG A 103 -17.27 -9.98 -9.27
CA ARG A 103 -16.14 -9.33 -8.61
C ARG A 103 -16.62 -8.49 -7.44
N LYS A 104 -15.87 -8.53 -6.34
CA LYS A 104 -16.13 -7.67 -5.18
C LYS A 104 -15.68 -6.25 -5.49
N VAL A 105 -16.57 -5.30 -5.23
CA VAL A 105 -16.39 -3.87 -5.49
C VAL A 105 -16.91 -3.07 -4.29
N ALA A 106 -16.41 -1.85 -4.11
CA ALA A 106 -16.85 -0.94 -3.05
C ALA A 106 -17.75 0.14 -3.65
N LEU A 107 -19.02 0.17 -3.23
CA LEU A 107 -19.97 1.21 -3.61
C LEU A 107 -20.03 2.25 -2.50
N SER A 108 -19.48 3.43 -2.76
CA SER A 108 -19.57 4.60 -1.89
C SER A 108 -20.77 5.44 -2.28
N ARG A 109 -21.62 5.79 -1.32
CA ARG A 109 -22.76 6.68 -1.51
C ARG A 109 -22.62 7.90 -0.61
N LEU A 110 -23.08 9.05 -1.09
CA LEU A 110 -23.19 10.24 -0.25
C LEU A 110 -23.98 9.94 1.04
N SER A 111 -23.42 10.34 2.17
CA SER A 111 -24.02 10.16 3.49
C SER A 111 -25.19 11.13 3.69
N ARG A 112 -24.95 12.42 3.43
CA ARG A 112 -25.86 13.55 3.64
C ARG A 112 -25.66 14.61 2.55
N LEU A 113 -26.72 15.31 2.17
CA LEU A 113 -26.70 16.27 1.07
C LEU A 113 -25.82 17.49 1.36
N GLU A 114 -25.63 17.85 2.64
CA GLU A 114 -24.76 18.96 3.03
C GLU A 114 -23.29 18.69 2.71
N MET A 115 -22.88 17.43 2.59
CA MET A 115 -21.50 17.02 2.27
C MET A 115 -21.29 16.81 0.75
N LYS A 116 -22.21 17.30 -0.09
CA LYS A 116 -22.17 17.04 -1.54
C LYS A 116 -20.94 17.66 -2.20
N GLU A 117 -20.52 18.84 -1.75
CA GLU A 117 -19.34 19.51 -2.29
C GLU A 117 -18.06 18.70 -2.02
N ASP A 118 -17.86 18.25 -0.77
CA ASP A 118 -16.74 17.38 -0.39
C ASP A 118 -16.74 16.07 -1.20
N PHE A 119 -17.93 15.48 -1.40
CA PHE A 119 -18.09 14.26 -2.19
C PHE A 119 -17.70 14.44 -3.66
N LEU A 120 -18.15 15.54 -4.28
CA LEU A 120 -17.84 15.84 -5.68
C LEU A 120 -16.36 16.20 -5.85
N HIS A 121 -15.77 16.93 -4.89
CA HIS A 121 -14.33 17.17 -4.87
C HIS A 121 -13.55 15.86 -4.79
N GLY A 122 -13.92 14.96 -3.86
CA GLY A 122 -13.30 13.64 -3.76
C GLY A 122 -13.41 12.81 -5.03
N LEU A 123 -14.54 12.88 -5.75
CA LEU A 123 -14.71 12.24 -7.06
C LEU A 123 -13.79 12.86 -8.13
N GLU A 124 -13.69 14.19 -8.19
CA GLU A 124 -12.79 14.89 -9.11
C GLU A 124 -11.32 14.50 -8.88
N MET A 125 -10.90 14.50 -7.60
CA MET A 125 -9.57 14.05 -7.20
C MET A 125 -9.36 12.59 -7.60
N LEU A 126 -10.33 11.71 -7.33
CA LEU A 126 -10.23 10.30 -7.67
C LEU A 126 -10.09 10.06 -9.18
N LYS A 127 -10.78 10.85 -10.02
CA LYS A 127 -10.68 10.80 -11.49
C LYS A 127 -9.30 11.26 -11.97
N GLY A 128 -8.82 12.43 -11.50
CA GLY A 128 -7.57 13.03 -11.96
C GLY A 128 -6.30 12.42 -11.37
N LEU A 129 -6.41 11.69 -10.25
CA LEU A 129 -5.28 11.10 -9.52
C LEU A 129 -5.12 9.58 -9.70
N GLN A 130 -5.86 8.96 -10.64
CA GLN A 130 -5.71 7.52 -10.91
C GLN A 130 -4.26 7.14 -11.20
N SER A 131 -3.70 6.29 -10.35
CA SER A 131 -2.32 5.82 -10.40
C SER A 131 -2.18 4.60 -9.50
N LYS A 132 -0.97 4.01 -9.42
CA LYS A 132 -0.68 2.94 -8.46
C LYS A 132 -0.83 3.36 -6.98
N HIS A 133 -0.93 4.66 -6.69
CA HIS A 133 -1.00 5.21 -5.34
C HIS A 133 -2.43 5.43 -4.83
N VAL A 134 -3.43 5.36 -5.73
CA VAL A 134 -4.83 5.69 -5.46
C VAL A 134 -5.70 4.47 -5.73
N VAL A 135 -6.76 4.28 -4.95
CA VAL A 135 -7.71 3.19 -5.17
C VAL A 135 -8.28 3.24 -6.60
N THR A 136 -8.38 2.07 -7.25
CA THR A 136 -8.85 1.97 -8.63
C THR A 136 -10.32 2.41 -8.73
N LEU A 137 -10.59 3.46 -9.50
CA LEU A 137 -11.94 3.90 -9.84
C LEU A 137 -12.52 3.00 -10.94
N LEU A 138 -13.70 2.44 -10.70
CA LEU A 138 -14.40 1.54 -11.62
C LEU A 138 -15.56 2.22 -12.33
N GLY A 139 -16.19 3.21 -11.69
CA GLY A 139 -17.36 3.92 -12.24
C GLY A 139 -17.93 4.91 -11.24
N PHE A 140 -18.85 5.76 -11.70
CA PHE A 140 -19.52 6.74 -10.84
C PHE A 140 -20.84 7.18 -11.46
N CYS A 141 -21.71 7.74 -10.62
CA CYS A 141 -22.93 8.40 -11.05
C CYS A 141 -23.17 9.64 -10.18
N GLU A 142 -22.96 10.82 -10.75
CA GLU A 142 -23.12 12.11 -10.05
C GLU A 142 -24.58 12.37 -9.69
N ASP A 143 -25.53 12.01 -10.55
CA ASP A 143 -26.98 12.13 -10.28
C ASP A 143 -27.40 11.36 -9.01
N ASP A 144 -26.85 10.16 -8.84
CA ASP A 144 -27.15 9.29 -7.70
C ASP A 144 -26.19 9.52 -6.52
N ASN A 145 -25.18 10.37 -6.69
CA ASN A 145 -24.07 10.58 -5.76
C ASN A 145 -23.44 9.24 -5.31
N THR A 146 -23.02 8.44 -6.29
CA THR A 146 -22.40 7.14 -6.08
C THR A 146 -21.06 7.01 -6.80
N ILE A 147 -20.10 6.36 -6.15
CA ILE A 147 -18.76 6.07 -6.67
C ILE A 147 -18.50 4.58 -6.48
N LEU A 148 -17.97 3.92 -7.51
CA LEU A 148 -17.62 2.51 -7.48
C LEU A 148 -16.11 2.35 -7.59
N THR A 149 -15.49 1.73 -6.59
CA THR A 149 -14.04 1.47 -6.55
C THR A 149 -13.74 -0.02 -6.37
N GLU A 150 -12.48 -0.40 -6.63
CA GLU A 150 -12.00 -1.74 -6.31
C GLU A 150 -12.12 -2.02 -4.80
N TYR A 151 -12.62 -3.20 -4.45
CA TYR A 151 -12.74 -3.60 -3.05
C TYR A 151 -11.45 -4.26 -2.56
N HIS A 152 -10.87 -3.69 -1.50
CA HIS A 152 -9.73 -4.28 -0.80
C HIS A 152 -10.18 -4.97 0.50
N PRO A 153 -10.10 -6.31 0.58
CA PRO A 153 -10.68 -7.08 1.69
C PRO A 153 -9.94 -6.92 3.02
N LEU A 154 -8.67 -6.46 3.00
CA LEU A 154 -7.93 -6.15 4.22
C LEU A 154 -8.32 -4.79 4.82
N GLY A 155 -9.11 -3.99 4.09
CA GLY A 155 -9.76 -2.79 4.59
C GLY A 155 -8.80 -1.66 4.92
N SER A 156 -9.18 -0.87 5.92
CA SER A 156 -8.43 0.30 6.39
C SER A 156 -7.05 -0.10 6.92
N LEU A 157 -6.08 0.79 6.74
CA LEU A 157 -4.76 0.65 7.35
C LEU A 157 -4.81 0.59 8.89
N SER A 158 -5.87 1.12 9.51
CA SER A 158 -6.09 1.03 10.96
C SER A 158 -6.15 -0.42 11.48
N SER A 159 -6.50 -1.40 10.62
CA SER A 159 -6.52 -2.83 10.98
C SER A 159 -5.22 -3.59 10.68
N LEU A 160 -4.10 -2.89 10.43
CA LEU A 160 -2.83 -3.52 10.07
C LEU A 160 -2.38 -4.58 11.09
N GLU A 161 -2.29 -4.22 12.38
CA GLU A 161 -1.81 -5.15 13.41
C GLU A 161 -2.73 -6.37 13.55
N ALA A 162 -4.05 -6.16 13.54
CA ALA A 162 -5.01 -7.26 13.56
C ALA A 162 -4.83 -8.18 12.35
N THR A 163 -4.52 -7.63 11.18
CA THR A 163 -4.28 -8.38 9.93
C THR A 163 -2.98 -9.17 10.00
N LEU A 164 -1.89 -8.55 10.44
CA LEU A 164 -0.56 -9.17 10.50
C LEU A 164 -0.43 -10.22 11.62
N ASN A 165 -1.31 -10.19 12.63
CA ASN A 165 -1.40 -11.21 13.68
C ASN A 165 -2.18 -12.47 13.23
N LEU A 166 -2.83 -12.46 12.07
CA LEU A 166 -3.43 -13.66 11.51
C LEU A 166 -2.32 -14.60 11.01
N SER A 167 -2.42 -15.88 11.35
CA SER A 167 -1.42 -16.90 10.97
C SER A 167 -1.11 -16.93 9.48
N LYS A 168 -2.11 -16.65 8.63
CA LYS A 168 -1.97 -16.56 7.17
C LYS A 168 -1.00 -15.47 6.70
N TYR A 169 -0.83 -14.39 7.48
CA TYR A 169 -0.04 -13.21 7.12
C TYR A 169 1.22 -13.05 7.98
N GLN A 170 1.54 -14.04 8.82
CA GLN A 170 2.73 -14.02 9.67
C GLN A 170 4.03 -13.88 8.87
N ASN A 171 4.10 -14.45 7.67
CA ASN A 171 5.26 -14.42 6.78
C ASN A 171 5.60 -13.02 6.25
N VAL A 172 4.62 -12.11 6.22
CA VAL A 172 4.80 -10.70 5.83
C VAL A 172 4.83 -9.77 7.05
N ASN A 173 4.71 -10.31 8.27
CA ASN A 173 4.84 -9.54 9.51
C ASN A 173 6.33 -9.37 9.90
N THR A 174 7.11 -8.77 8.99
CA THR A 174 8.55 -8.54 9.17
C THR A 174 8.87 -7.06 9.05
N TRP A 175 9.99 -6.62 9.64
CA TRP A 175 10.40 -5.21 9.54
C TRP A 175 10.61 -4.76 8.10
N GLN A 176 11.05 -5.65 7.19
CA GLN A 176 11.26 -5.33 5.77
C GLN A 176 9.94 -4.97 5.08
N HIS A 177 8.90 -5.79 5.26
CA HIS A 177 7.59 -5.53 4.69
C HIS A 177 6.92 -4.31 5.34
N ARG A 178 7.08 -4.14 6.64
CA ARG A 178 6.57 -2.97 7.37
C ARG A 178 7.26 -1.67 6.96
N LEU A 179 8.58 -1.68 6.72
CA LEU A 179 9.29 -0.54 6.14
C LEU A 179 8.86 -0.29 4.69
N GLN A 180 8.58 -1.35 3.91
CA GLN A 180 8.00 -1.19 2.57
C GLN A 180 6.63 -0.52 2.61
N LEU A 181 5.75 -0.86 3.55
CA LEU A 181 4.48 -0.15 3.76
C LEU A 181 4.71 1.33 4.11
N ALA A 182 5.71 1.63 4.95
CA ALA A 182 6.06 3.02 5.26
C ALA A 182 6.59 3.76 4.02
N MET A 183 7.35 3.10 3.16
CA MET A 183 7.77 3.64 1.86
C MET A 183 6.59 3.86 0.92
N ASP A 184 5.61 2.97 0.88
CA ASP A 184 4.38 3.14 0.08
C ASP A 184 3.61 4.38 0.55
N TYR A 185 3.45 4.56 1.87
CA TYR A 185 2.82 5.76 2.45
C TYR A 185 3.56 7.04 2.02
N VAL A 186 4.88 7.12 2.22
CA VAL A 186 5.66 8.30 1.81
C VAL A 186 5.62 8.51 0.29
N SER A 187 5.58 7.43 -0.50
CA SER A 187 5.42 7.52 -1.95
C SER A 187 4.07 8.11 -2.36
N ILE A 188 2.99 7.79 -1.63
CA ILE A 188 1.67 8.41 -1.84
C ILE A 188 1.73 9.90 -1.52
N ILE A 189 2.32 10.29 -0.38
CA ILE A 189 2.47 11.72 -0.03
C ILE A 189 3.28 12.45 -1.11
N ASN A 190 4.40 11.88 -1.54
CA ASN A 190 5.20 12.44 -2.63
C ASN A 190 4.42 12.59 -3.94
N TYR A 191 3.56 11.62 -4.26
CA TYR A 191 2.69 11.68 -5.43
C TYR A 191 1.65 12.80 -5.31
N LEU A 192 1.02 12.98 -4.14
CA LEU A 192 0.08 14.08 -3.91
C LEU A 192 0.77 15.44 -4.04
N HIS A 193 1.99 15.57 -3.53
CA HIS A 193 2.77 16.82 -3.60
C HIS A 193 3.19 17.19 -5.02
N HIS A 194 3.28 16.21 -5.93
CA HIS A 194 3.67 16.38 -7.35
C HIS A 194 2.57 15.91 -8.31
N SER A 195 1.31 16.02 -7.91
CA SER A 195 0.22 15.39 -8.65
C SER A 195 -0.05 16.09 -9.98
N PRO A 196 -0.70 15.42 -10.95
CA PRO A 196 -1.16 16.06 -12.19
C PRO A 196 -2.11 17.26 -11.97
N LEU A 197 -2.71 17.36 -10.79
CA LEU A 197 -3.61 18.42 -10.38
C LEU A 197 -2.92 19.48 -9.51
N GLY A 198 -1.59 19.54 -9.51
CA GLY A 198 -0.77 20.42 -8.65
C GLY A 198 -0.46 19.80 -7.28
N THR A 199 0.17 20.57 -6.40
CA THR A 199 0.52 20.12 -5.05
C THR A 199 -0.73 20.01 -4.18
N ARG A 200 -1.05 18.78 -3.74
CA ARG A 200 -2.23 18.47 -2.92
C ARG A 200 -1.81 18.08 -1.51
N VAL A 201 -2.59 18.54 -0.53
CA VAL A 201 -2.32 18.34 0.90
C VAL A 201 -3.35 17.41 1.52
N MET A 202 -2.92 16.42 2.29
CA MET A 202 -3.82 15.42 2.88
C MET A 202 -4.48 15.95 4.17
N CYS A 203 -5.52 16.77 4.04
CA CYS A 203 -6.03 17.54 5.18
C CYS A 203 -6.81 16.74 6.24
N ASP A 204 -7.48 15.64 5.87
CA ASP A 204 -8.30 14.85 6.81
C ASP A 204 -7.46 13.85 7.63
N SER A 205 -6.46 14.40 8.34
CA SER A 205 -5.37 13.68 9.01
C SER A 205 -4.99 14.34 10.36
N ASN A 206 -5.98 14.63 11.19
CA ASN A 206 -5.76 15.36 12.47
C ASN A 206 -5.28 14.48 13.63
N ASP A 207 -5.49 13.17 13.54
CA ASP A 207 -4.97 12.19 14.48
C ASP A 207 -4.56 10.91 13.73
N LEU A 208 -3.82 10.04 14.42
CA LEU A 208 -3.31 8.81 13.81
C LEU A 208 -4.45 7.88 13.32
N PRO A 209 -5.46 7.49 14.13
CA PRO A 209 -6.58 6.68 13.64
C PRO A 209 -7.28 7.25 12.41
N LYS A 210 -7.54 8.55 12.40
CA LYS A 210 -8.20 9.24 11.30
C LYS A 210 -7.33 9.24 10.05
N THR A 211 -6.04 9.55 10.17
CA THR A 211 -5.06 9.47 9.07
C THR A 211 -5.04 8.07 8.45
N LEU A 212 -4.93 7.02 9.28
CA LEU A 212 -4.90 5.64 8.81
C LEU A 212 -6.19 5.22 8.10
N SER A 213 -7.35 5.77 8.50
CA SER A 213 -8.64 5.47 7.88
C SER A 213 -8.74 5.89 6.40
N GLN A 214 -7.87 6.80 5.96
CA GLN A 214 -7.87 7.33 4.60
C GLN A 214 -7.19 6.40 3.59
N TYR A 215 -6.46 5.39 4.07
CA TYR A 215 -5.68 4.45 3.28
C TYR A 215 -6.24 3.03 3.39
N LEU A 216 -6.12 2.26 2.30
CA LEU A 216 -6.49 0.86 2.25
C LEU A 216 -5.24 -0.01 2.12
N LEU A 217 -5.28 -1.17 2.78
CA LEU A 217 -4.31 -2.23 2.58
C LEU A 217 -4.79 -3.18 1.48
N THR A 218 -4.00 -3.31 0.42
CA THR A 218 -4.32 -4.20 -0.69
C THR A 218 -3.97 -5.66 -0.38
N SER A 219 -4.56 -6.61 -1.10
CA SER A 219 -4.28 -8.04 -0.91
C SER A 219 -2.82 -8.45 -1.18
N ASN A 220 -2.07 -7.62 -1.91
CA ASN A 220 -0.63 -7.78 -2.17
C ASN A 220 0.26 -6.99 -1.20
N PHE A 221 -0.29 -6.50 -0.08
CA PHE A 221 0.43 -5.75 0.95
C PHE A 221 1.10 -4.48 0.41
N SER A 222 0.34 -3.71 -0.36
CA SER A 222 0.68 -2.33 -0.73
C SER A 222 -0.36 -1.37 -0.15
N LEU A 223 0.00 -0.09 -0.07
CA LEU A 223 -0.93 0.97 0.34
C LEU A 223 -1.48 1.73 -0.86
N VAL A 224 -2.76 2.08 -0.76
CA VAL A 224 -3.41 3.06 -1.65
C VAL A 224 -4.18 4.07 -0.82
N VAL A 225 -4.20 5.34 -1.24
CA VAL A 225 -5.12 6.33 -0.68
C VAL A 225 -6.50 6.16 -1.30
N ASN A 226 -7.54 6.27 -0.46
CA ASN A 226 -8.92 6.06 -0.83
C ASN A 226 -9.79 7.30 -0.61
N ASP A 227 -9.62 7.95 0.54
CA ASP A 227 -10.45 9.08 0.92
C ASP A 227 -9.77 10.40 0.52
N LEU A 228 -10.31 11.06 -0.52
CA LEU A 228 -9.68 12.22 -1.18
C LEU A 228 -10.55 13.48 -1.10
N ASP A 229 -11.49 13.52 -0.14
CA ASP A 229 -12.49 14.59 -0.05
C ASP A 229 -11.89 15.94 0.36
N ALA A 230 -10.78 15.92 1.10
CA ALA A 230 -10.09 17.12 1.59
C ALA A 230 -8.65 17.20 1.04
N LEU A 231 -8.51 17.50 -0.26
CA LEU A 231 -7.24 17.70 -0.95
C LEU A 231 -7.10 19.12 -1.56
N PRO A 232 -6.97 20.16 -0.73
CA PRO A 232 -6.79 21.52 -1.23
C PRO A 232 -5.48 21.66 -2.02
N LEU A 233 -5.45 22.63 -2.93
CA LEU A 233 -4.32 22.95 -3.79
C LEU A 233 -3.40 23.96 -3.12
N VAL A 234 -2.12 23.62 -3.00
CA VAL A 234 -1.04 24.59 -2.76
C VAL A 234 -0.44 24.98 -4.11
N ASN A 235 -0.23 26.28 -4.30
CA ASN A 235 0.49 26.79 -5.46
C ASN A 235 1.46 27.90 -5.03
N HIS A 236 2.72 27.51 -4.84
CA HIS A 236 3.81 28.40 -4.49
C HIS A 236 4.06 29.52 -5.50
N SER A 237 3.77 29.30 -6.80
CA SER A 237 3.97 30.32 -7.84
C SER A 237 2.96 31.47 -7.78
N SER A 238 1.74 31.20 -7.33
CA SER A 238 0.69 32.21 -7.11
C SER A 238 0.54 32.62 -5.65
N GLY A 239 1.34 32.07 -4.73
CA GLY A 239 1.21 32.28 -3.28
C GLY A 239 -0.05 31.66 -2.67
N THR A 240 -0.67 30.69 -3.34
CA THR A 240 -1.86 30.00 -2.84
C THR A 240 -1.47 28.98 -1.77
N LEU A 241 -1.86 29.26 -0.53
CA LEU A 241 -1.72 28.39 0.64
C LEU A 241 -3.08 27.82 1.06
N VAL A 242 -3.09 26.91 2.04
CA VAL A 242 -4.28 26.15 2.43
C VAL A 242 -4.56 26.20 3.94
N LYS A 243 -5.80 25.88 4.32
CA LYS A 243 -6.20 25.52 5.68
C LYS A 243 -6.99 24.21 5.63
N CYS A 244 -6.80 23.33 6.61
CA CYS A 244 -7.50 22.06 6.73
C CYS A 244 -8.79 22.19 7.55
N GLY A 245 -9.81 22.78 6.93
CA GLY A 245 -11.13 23.04 7.53
C GLY A 245 -11.23 24.40 8.23
N HIS A 246 -12.40 24.66 8.83
CA HIS A 246 -12.80 25.95 9.41
C HIS A 246 -12.88 25.94 10.94
N ARG A 247 -12.34 24.90 11.58
CA ARG A 247 -12.38 24.71 13.03
C ARG A 247 -10.96 24.67 13.56
N GLU A 248 -10.79 25.18 14.77
CA GLU A 248 -9.53 25.13 15.48
C GLU A 248 -9.03 23.69 15.65
N LEU A 249 -7.77 23.46 15.27
CA LEU A 249 -7.08 22.19 15.44
C LEU A 249 -6.23 22.23 16.71
N HIS A 250 -6.10 21.08 17.37
CA HIS A 250 -5.44 20.95 18.66
C HIS A 250 -4.56 19.70 18.71
N GLY A 251 -3.59 19.69 19.64
CA GLY A 251 -2.71 18.55 19.91
C GLY A 251 -1.44 18.53 19.05
N ASP A 252 -0.59 17.52 19.29
CA ASP A 252 0.77 17.48 18.73
C ASP A 252 0.88 16.68 17.41
N PHE A 253 -0.21 16.02 17.00
CA PHE A 253 -0.23 15.23 15.77
C PHE A 253 -0.33 16.13 14.53
N VAL A 254 -1.13 17.20 14.61
CA VAL A 254 -1.13 18.27 13.60
C VAL A 254 0.17 19.06 13.65
N ALA A 255 0.58 19.66 12.53
CA ALA A 255 1.80 20.45 12.50
C ALA A 255 1.63 21.74 13.33
N PRO A 256 2.70 22.29 13.94
CA PRO A 256 2.62 23.47 14.81
C PRO A 256 1.96 24.69 14.15
N GLU A 257 2.20 24.91 12.87
CA GLU A 257 1.59 25.98 12.07
C GLU A 257 0.10 25.77 11.77
N GLN A 258 -0.46 24.59 12.09
CA GLN A 258 -1.89 24.34 12.04
C GLN A 258 -2.62 24.77 13.33
N LEU A 259 -1.88 25.12 14.40
CA LEU A 259 -2.44 25.56 15.67
C LEU A 259 -2.66 27.06 15.68
N TRP A 260 -3.67 27.48 16.45
CA TRP A 260 -3.97 28.90 16.63
C TRP A 260 -2.79 29.66 17.26
N PRO A 261 -2.21 30.67 16.58
CA PRO A 261 -0.93 31.24 16.99
C PRO A 261 -1.05 32.42 17.96
N TYR A 262 -2.26 32.92 18.25
CA TYR A 262 -2.47 34.17 19.00
C TYR A 262 -2.69 33.96 20.51
N GLY A 263 -2.52 32.75 21.02
CA GLY A 263 -2.65 32.41 22.44
C GLY A 263 -4.10 32.40 22.96
N GLU A 264 -4.25 32.07 24.24
CA GLU A 264 -5.56 31.85 24.88
C GLU A 264 -6.40 33.13 25.06
N ASP A 265 -5.76 34.29 25.10
CA ASP A 265 -6.44 35.59 25.28
C ASP A 265 -7.21 36.05 24.02
N THR A 266 -6.91 35.44 22.86
CA THR A 266 -7.58 35.75 21.59
C THR A 266 -8.41 34.53 21.18
N PRO A 267 -9.76 34.60 21.19
CA PRO A 267 -10.59 33.51 20.72
C PRO A 267 -10.28 33.15 19.27
N PHE A 268 -10.39 31.87 18.92
CA PHE A 268 -10.20 31.39 17.56
C PHE A 268 -11.13 32.11 16.58
N ASP A 269 -10.53 32.58 15.48
CA ASP A 269 -11.22 33.14 14.33
C ASP A 269 -10.59 32.56 13.05
N ASP A 270 -11.39 31.86 12.25
CA ASP A 270 -10.91 31.21 11.02
C ASP A 270 -10.34 32.24 10.03
N ASP A 271 -10.89 33.45 9.97
CA ASP A 271 -10.43 34.50 9.05
C ASP A 271 -9.04 35.04 9.43
N LEU A 272 -8.66 34.90 10.70
CA LEU A 272 -7.35 35.31 11.22
C LEU A 272 -6.33 34.17 11.24
N MET A 273 -6.76 32.93 11.06
CA MET A 273 -5.89 31.76 11.03
C MET A 273 -4.95 31.82 9.81
N PRO A 274 -3.62 31.85 10.00
CA PRO A 274 -2.69 31.82 8.89
C PRO A 274 -2.79 30.50 8.11
N SER A 275 -2.75 30.59 6.79
CA SER A 275 -2.67 29.42 5.92
C SER A 275 -1.25 28.82 5.92
N TYR A 276 -1.17 27.54 5.57
CA TYR A 276 0.05 26.73 5.53
C TYR A 276 0.15 25.95 4.21
N ASP A 277 1.20 25.14 4.04
CA ASP A 277 1.51 24.41 2.80
C ASP A 277 1.57 22.89 3.01
N GLU A 278 2.14 22.17 2.05
CA GLU A 278 2.23 20.71 2.06
C GLU A 278 3.17 20.14 3.14
N LYS A 279 3.94 20.98 3.83
CA LYS A 279 4.85 20.57 4.90
C LYS A 279 4.13 20.06 6.13
N ILE A 280 2.82 20.30 6.26
CA ILE A 280 2.00 19.69 7.30
C ILE A 280 1.88 18.16 7.14
N ASP A 281 1.94 17.64 5.90
CA ASP A 281 1.93 16.20 5.66
C ASP A 281 3.27 15.58 6.10
N ILE A 282 4.37 16.32 5.85
CA ILE A 282 5.72 15.90 6.23
C ILE A 282 5.85 15.74 7.74
N TRP A 283 5.27 16.66 8.51
CA TRP A 283 5.24 16.61 9.97
C TRP A 283 4.70 15.27 10.51
N LYS A 284 3.72 14.68 9.83
CA LYS A 284 2.97 13.49 10.27
C LYS A 284 3.63 12.17 9.85
N ILE A 285 4.62 12.21 8.95
CA ILE A 285 5.27 11.01 8.42
C ILE A 285 5.90 10.12 9.51
N PRO A 286 6.62 10.66 10.52
CA PRO A 286 7.22 9.83 11.56
C PRO A 286 6.20 9.00 12.35
N ASP A 287 5.05 9.58 12.70
CA ASP A 287 4.01 8.91 13.48
C ASP A 287 3.39 7.75 12.70
N VAL A 288 3.03 7.97 11.43
CA VAL A 288 2.49 6.92 10.55
C VAL A 288 3.54 5.84 10.30
N SER A 289 4.79 6.23 10.06
CA SER A 289 5.88 5.28 9.84
C SER A 289 6.16 4.42 11.08
N SER A 290 6.11 5.03 12.27
CA SER A 290 6.29 4.30 13.53
C SER A 290 5.16 3.31 13.78
N PHE A 291 3.91 3.69 13.46
CA PHE A 291 2.76 2.76 13.49
C PHE A 291 2.98 1.58 12.55
N LEU A 292 3.38 1.84 11.30
CA LEU A 292 3.60 0.79 10.30
C LEU A 292 4.71 -0.19 10.71
N LEU A 293 5.81 0.34 11.26
CA LEU A 293 6.93 -0.46 11.78
C LEU A 293 6.52 -1.34 12.97
N GLY A 294 5.58 -0.89 13.81
CA GLY A 294 5.09 -1.67 14.95
C GLY A 294 6.20 -2.11 15.90
N HIS A 295 5.99 -3.23 16.60
CA HIS A 295 6.94 -3.75 17.60
C HIS A 295 7.37 -5.18 17.28
N VAL A 296 7.89 -5.39 16.07
CA VAL A 296 8.48 -6.67 15.65
C VAL A 296 10.01 -6.65 15.72
N GLU A 297 10.64 -7.82 15.68
CA GLU A 297 12.09 -7.93 15.60
C GLU A 297 12.66 -7.08 14.44
N GLY A 298 13.65 -6.25 14.75
CA GLY A 298 14.28 -5.31 13.81
C GLY A 298 13.62 -3.93 13.73
N SER A 299 12.43 -3.71 14.33
CA SER A 299 11.74 -2.40 14.24
C SER A 299 12.54 -1.27 14.87
N ASP A 300 13.13 -1.50 16.06
CA ASP A 300 13.90 -0.47 16.77
C ASP A 300 15.22 -0.15 16.08
N MET A 301 15.83 -1.14 15.41
CA MET A 301 16.98 -0.94 14.54
C MET A 301 16.61 -0.04 13.35
N VAL A 302 15.45 -0.26 12.72
CA VAL A 302 14.96 0.62 11.64
C VAL A 302 14.71 2.03 12.17
N ARG A 303 14.04 2.17 13.33
CA ARG A 303 13.79 3.49 13.96
C ARG A 303 15.09 4.23 14.26
N PHE A 304 16.12 3.54 14.73
CA PHE A 304 17.43 4.12 14.96
C PHE A 304 18.02 4.74 13.68
N HIS A 305 17.98 4.02 12.56
CA HIS A 305 18.49 4.54 11.28
C HIS A 305 17.61 5.64 10.66
N LEU A 306 16.34 5.73 11.05
CA LEU A 306 15.42 6.78 10.59
C LEU A 306 15.37 8.00 11.52
N PHE A 307 16.08 7.98 12.65
CA PHE A 307 15.98 9.02 13.68
C PHE A 307 16.22 10.43 13.13
N ASP A 308 17.31 10.64 12.40
CA ASP A 308 17.68 11.97 11.92
C ASP A 308 16.68 12.53 10.89
N ILE A 309 16.18 11.68 9.98
CA ILE A 309 15.17 12.11 9.00
C ILE A 309 13.83 12.36 9.66
N HIS A 310 13.44 11.57 10.67
CA HIS A 310 12.22 11.79 11.45
C HIS A 310 12.31 13.07 12.30
N LYS A 311 13.48 13.35 12.88
CA LYS A 311 13.76 14.61 13.56
C LYS A 311 13.63 15.80 12.63
N ALA A 312 14.15 15.70 11.40
CA ALA A 312 14.03 16.76 10.39
C ALA A 312 12.56 16.99 9.97
N CYS A 313 11.75 15.93 9.87
CA CYS A 313 10.30 16.05 9.63
C CYS A 313 9.58 16.82 10.74
N LYS A 314 10.10 16.75 11.98
CA LYS A 314 9.56 17.44 13.16
C LYS A 314 10.19 18.82 13.41
N SER A 315 10.80 19.46 12.41
CA SER A 315 11.20 20.86 12.55
C SER A 315 9.97 21.75 12.76
N GLN A 316 10.08 22.70 13.71
CA GLN A 316 9.06 23.71 13.96
C GLN A 316 8.94 24.69 12.79
N THR A 317 10.03 24.89 12.04
CA THR A 317 10.05 25.72 10.82
C THR A 317 9.67 24.85 9.61
N PRO A 318 8.52 25.07 8.95
CA PRO A 318 8.06 24.18 7.87
C PRO A 318 9.05 24.08 6.70
N ALA A 319 9.70 25.19 6.35
CA ALA A 319 10.68 25.26 5.26
C ALA A 319 11.95 24.42 5.51
N GLU A 320 12.26 24.08 6.76
CA GLU A 320 13.41 23.22 7.11
C GLU A 320 13.08 21.73 7.03
N ARG A 321 11.79 21.37 6.94
CA ARG A 321 11.39 19.98 6.80
C ARG A 321 11.77 19.46 5.42
N PRO A 322 12.21 18.19 5.30
CA PRO A 322 12.56 17.59 4.02
C PRO A 322 11.36 17.53 3.06
N THR A 323 11.61 17.24 1.79
CA THR A 323 10.54 16.84 0.87
C THR A 323 10.15 15.38 1.11
N ALA A 324 8.95 14.97 0.66
CA ALA A 324 8.57 13.56 0.70
C ALA A 324 9.54 12.67 -0.10
N GLN A 325 10.13 13.20 -1.17
CA GLN A 325 11.15 12.52 -1.97
C GLN A 325 12.43 12.26 -1.16
N ASP A 326 12.94 13.24 -0.41
CA ASP A 326 14.14 13.08 0.43
C ASP A 326 13.95 11.99 1.50
N ILE A 327 12.75 11.94 2.09
CA ILE A 327 12.39 10.92 3.07
C ILE A 327 12.34 9.54 2.41
N LEU A 328 11.67 9.44 1.26
CA LEU A 328 11.57 8.19 0.51
C LEU A 328 12.94 7.64 0.12
N ASP A 329 13.85 8.51 -0.32
CA ASP A 329 15.20 8.10 -0.69
C ASP A 329 16.03 7.70 0.53
N THR A 330 15.80 8.32 1.69
CA THR A 330 16.39 7.87 2.96
C THR A 330 15.86 6.49 3.37
N TYR A 331 14.56 6.25 3.26
CA TYR A 331 13.97 4.94 3.60
C TYR A 331 14.52 3.83 2.70
N LYS A 332 14.66 4.09 1.40
CA LYS A 332 15.31 3.15 0.45
C LYS A 332 16.74 2.84 0.84
N LYS A 333 17.53 3.87 1.20
CA LYS A 333 18.92 3.69 1.64
C LYS A 333 18.99 2.81 2.89
N VAL A 334 18.13 3.05 3.88
CA VAL A 334 18.06 2.24 5.11
C VAL A 334 17.64 0.81 4.81
N LEU A 335 16.63 0.59 3.97
CA LEU A 335 16.20 -0.75 3.57
C LEU A 335 17.33 -1.54 2.92
N ASN A 336 18.09 -0.92 2.01
CA ASN A 336 19.21 -1.56 1.32
C ASN A 336 20.37 -1.85 2.28
N LEU A 337 20.77 -0.86 3.10
CA LEU A 337 21.83 -0.99 4.09
C LEU A 337 21.59 -2.19 5.03
N LEU A 338 20.38 -2.28 5.57
CA LEU A 338 20.02 -3.32 6.53
C LEU A 338 19.90 -4.70 5.88
N ARG A 339 19.49 -4.75 4.60
CA ARG A 339 19.46 -6.01 3.83
C ARG A 339 20.87 -6.53 3.56
N ASP A 340 21.78 -5.66 3.14
CA ASP A 340 23.17 -6.03 2.83
C ASP A 340 23.92 -6.51 4.08
N THR A 341 23.67 -5.88 5.23
CA THR A 341 24.25 -6.28 6.53
C THR A 341 23.87 -7.72 6.89
N MET A 342 22.61 -8.12 6.70
CA MET A 342 22.15 -9.48 6.99
C MET A 342 22.69 -10.52 6.01
N VAL A 343 22.84 -10.15 4.72
CA VAL A 343 23.46 -11.02 3.71
C VAL A 343 24.93 -11.27 4.01
N SER A 344 25.65 -10.24 4.48
CA SER A 344 27.07 -10.37 4.88
C SER A 344 27.23 -11.28 6.09
N GLN A 345 26.41 -11.10 7.14
CA GLN A 345 26.44 -11.95 8.33
C GLN A 345 26.13 -13.43 8.02
N THR A 346 25.17 -13.68 7.12
CA THR A 346 24.83 -15.06 6.70
C THR A 346 25.96 -15.71 5.91
N ARG A 347 26.72 -14.94 5.13
CA ARG A 347 27.88 -15.41 4.36
C ARG A 347 29.12 -15.69 5.22
N GLU A 348 29.29 -14.99 6.34
CA GLU A 348 30.39 -15.24 7.28
C GLU A 348 30.12 -16.41 8.23
N MET A 349 28.85 -16.85 8.34
CA MET A 349 28.41 -17.98 9.16
C MET A 349 28.29 -19.31 8.40
N LEU A 350 28.43 -19.30 7.07
CA LEU A 350 28.46 -20.47 6.17
C LEU A 350 29.89 -20.73 5.71
#